data_AF-A0A3D0XID3-F1
#
_entry.id   AF-A0A3D0XID3-F1
#
_cell.length_a   1.000
_cell.length_b   1.000
_cell.length_c   1.000
_cell.angle_alpha   90.00
_cell.angle_beta   90.00
_cell.angle_gamma   90.00
#
_symmetry.space_group_name_H-M   'P 1'
#
loop_
_entity.id
_entity.type
_entity.pdbx_description
1 polymer ?
#
loop_
_entity_poly.entity_id
_entity_poly.type
_entity_poly.pdbx_seq_one_letter_code
_entity_poly.pdbx_strand_id
1 'polypeptide(L)'
;MEFTSSFFQFERRSTREILIQNPWTQLKLGGDNPIVYQSMITSDTLDTEACVQQTLDLAQAGCQLVRITAQTVRHAANLEHIAKALRDQGCYVPLVADIHFKPEAAMEAAKWVEVVRVNPGNYADSKKFKIREYTDEQYREELERIESKFAPLVELCKKLKRVIRIGTNHGSLSDRIMNRFGDTPLGMVESALEFANIARKLDFHQFKFSMKSSNPKVMIACYRLLVARLRELGPDWNYPIHLGVTEAGDGEDGRVKSAIGIGALLCDGLGDTIRVSLTEDAPNEIPVCRELLEQIPTLTQSEAAYGQGPSFDPYVYSRRSSCEVSLHTLVPCGGDQTIRVFGHGDQYQRYPAKVSEPSAIQVEASTEHERVLSLDLMQDHWDLPSEPVMVSVADGTNLPVMTAYRLLASRLQAQNCHFPILLKDTFHPESEMASSAALL
;
A
#
# COMPACT_ATOMS: atom_id res chain seq x y z
N MET A 1 -19.29 -5.81 6.09
CA MET A 1 -17.88 -5.95 5.68
C MET A 1 -17.13 -4.72 6.18
N GLU A 2 -16.37 -4.83 7.27
CA GLU A 2 -15.62 -3.72 7.86
C GLU A 2 -14.15 -4.09 7.99
N PHE A 3 -13.23 -3.27 7.46
CA PHE A 3 -11.79 -3.54 7.53
C PHE A 3 -11.16 -3.04 8.84
N THR A 4 -11.73 -2.00 9.42
CA THR A 4 -11.30 -1.36 10.67
C THR A 4 -12.46 -1.24 11.64
N SER A 5 -12.18 -1.12 12.94
CA SER A 5 -13.15 -0.81 14.00
C SER A 5 -13.68 0.63 13.88
N SER A 6 -12.83 1.56 13.43
CA SER A 6 -13.17 2.96 13.18
C SER A 6 -12.39 3.48 11.97
N PHE A 7 -13.08 4.21 11.09
CA PHE A 7 -12.45 4.84 9.93
C PHE A 7 -11.77 6.17 10.27
N PHE A 8 -12.19 6.78 11.38
CA PHE A 8 -11.75 8.11 11.82
C PHE A 8 -10.69 8.04 12.92
N GLN A 9 -10.61 6.93 13.62
CA GLN A 9 -9.60 6.69 14.65
C GLN A 9 -8.60 5.66 14.15
N PHE A 10 -7.32 5.98 14.26
CA PHE A 10 -6.27 5.04 13.93
C PHE A 10 -6.19 3.94 14.97
N GLU A 11 -6.27 2.71 14.48
CA GLU A 11 -5.96 1.51 15.24
C GLU A 11 -5.09 0.63 14.36
N ARG A 12 -3.90 0.29 14.84
CA ARG A 12 -3.05 -0.67 14.14
C ARG A 12 -3.79 -2.01 14.09
N ARG A 13 -4.00 -2.54 12.88
CA ARG A 13 -4.66 -3.83 12.69
C ARG A 13 -3.88 -4.92 13.43
N SER A 14 -4.58 -5.64 14.32
CA SER A 14 -4.03 -6.84 14.95
C SER A 14 -3.77 -7.92 13.89
N THR A 15 -2.53 -8.41 13.85
CA THR A 15 -2.11 -9.51 12.99
C THR A 15 -1.41 -10.58 13.82
N ARG A 16 -1.41 -11.83 13.34
CA ARG A 16 -0.56 -12.87 13.91
C ARG A 16 0.90 -12.53 13.67
N GLU A 17 1.75 -12.92 14.61
CA GLU A 17 3.20 -12.89 14.40
C GLU A 17 3.59 -14.06 13.49
N ILE A 18 4.37 -13.77 12.46
CA ILE A 18 5.13 -14.78 11.71
C ILE A 18 6.62 -14.54 11.90
N LEU A 19 7.38 -15.64 11.89
CA LEU A 19 8.82 -15.60 12.14
C LEU A 19 9.61 -15.87 10.85
N ILE A 20 10.39 -14.90 10.40
CA ILE A 20 11.36 -15.04 9.31
C ILE A 20 12.73 -15.24 9.96
N GLN A 21 13.32 -16.43 9.83
CA GLN A 21 14.52 -16.79 10.58
C GLN A 21 15.55 -17.57 9.76
N ASN A 22 16.81 -17.33 10.08
CA ASN A 22 17.95 -18.16 9.70
C ASN A 22 18.81 -18.42 10.96
N PRO A 23 19.89 -19.22 10.89
CA PRO A 23 20.70 -19.56 12.07
C PRO A 23 21.30 -18.36 12.84
N TRP A 24 21.36 -17.18 12.23
CA TRP A 24 22.02 -16.00 12.79
C TRP A 24 21.05 -14.88 13.18
N THR A 25 19.85 -14.83 12.60
CA THR A 25 18.87 -13.78 12.89
C THR A 25 17.43 -14.28 12.89
N GLN A 26 16.60 -13.59 13.66
CA GLN A 26 15.17 -13.79 13.77
C GLN A 26 14.46 -12.45 13.58
N LEU A 27 13.68 -12.36 12.52
CA LEU A 27 12.86 -11.19 12.20
C LEU A 27 11.39 -11.55 12.38
N LYS A 28 10.76 -10.89 13.34
CA LYS A 28 9.33 -11.02 13.63
C LYS A 28 8.54 -10.03 12.78
N LEU A 29 7.44 -10.50 12.21
CA LEU A 29 6.56 -9.70 11.37
C LEU A 29 5.11 -9.86 11.84
N GLY A 30 4.38 -8.76 11.96
CA GLY A 30 3.00 -8.75 12.46
C GLY A 30 2.93 -8.70 13.99
N GLY A 31 1.72 -8.80 14.54
CA GLY A 31 1.46 -8.50 15.95
C GLY A 31 1.88 -7.08 16.29
N ASP A 32 2.51 -6.91 17.46
CA ASP A 32 2.96 -5.60 17.95
C ASP A 32 4.36 -5.22 17.45
N ASN A 33 5.00 -6.05 16.62
CA ASN A 33 6.36 -5.80 16.13
C ASN A 33 6.41 -4.59 15.20
N PRO A 34 7.52 -3.83 15.13
CA PRO A 34 7.65 -2.72 14.19
C PRO A 34 7.43 -3.13 12.72
N ILE A 35 6.97 -2.18 11.90
CA ILE A 35 6.82 -2.40 10.45
C ILE A 35 8.20 -2.55 9.82
N VAL A 36 8.37 -3.62 9.04
CA VAL A 36 9.67 -4.00 8.46
C VAL A 36 9.90 -3.34 7.10
N TYR A 37 11.09 -2.79 6.88
CA TYR A 37 11.54 -2.28 5.57
C TYR A 37 12.10 -3.39 4.67
N GLN A 38 11.67 -3.40 3.41
CA GLN A 38 12.18 -4.34 2.41
C GLN A 38 12.55 -3.58 1.14
N SER A 39 13.54 -4.12 0.44
CA SER A 39 13.91 -3.67 -0.91
C SER A 39 14.24 -4.89 -1.77
N MET A 40 14.61 -4.66 -3.02
CA MET A 40 14.89 -5.70 -3.99
C MET A 40 16.11 -5.31 -4.82
N ILE A 41 17.07 -6.23 -4.95
CA ILE A 41 18.21 -6.02 -5.84
C ILE A 41 17.78 -6.11 -7.31
N THR A 42 18.54 -5.46 -8.19
CA THR A 42 18.27 -5.41 -9.63
C THR A 42 19.27 -6.24 -10.44
N SER A 43 20.37 -6.67 -9.83
CA SER A 43 21.38 -7.54 -10.45
C SER A 43 20.79 -8.85 -10.97
N ASP A 44 21.38 -9.37 -12.05
CA ASP A 44 21.07 -10.73 -12.52
C ASP A 44 21.46 -11.72 -11.42
N THR A 45 20.53 -12.58 -11.05
CA THR A 45 20.72 -13.60 -10.01
C THR A 45 21.79 -14.62 -10.36
N LEU A 46 22.24 -14.72 -11.61
CA LEU A 46 23.39 -15.55 -11.99
C LEU A 46 24.74 -14.84 -11.76
N ASP A 47 24.74 -13.53 -11.54
CA ASP A 47 25.90 -12.77 -11.09
C ASP A 47 25.93 -12.74 -9.56
N THR A 48 26.58 -13.74 -8.97
CA THR A 48 26.69 -13.89 -7.52
C THR A 48 27.36 -12.69 -6.87
N GLU A 49 28.45 -12.18 -7.46
CA GLU A 49 29.23 -11.09 -6.87
C GLU A 49 28.41 -9.79 -6.85
N ALA A 50 27.75 -9.45 -7.96
CA ALA A 50 26.89 -8.27 -8.02
C ALA A 50 25.68 -8.38 -7.07
N CYS A 51 25.05 -9.56 -6.98
CA CYS A 51 23.96 -9.81 -6.04
C CYS A 51 24.38 -9.64 -4.58
N VAL A 52 25.58 -10.15 -4.23
CA VAL A 52 26.13 -10.02 -2.89
C VAL A 52 26.41 -8.56 -2.58
N GLN A 53 27.09 -7.83 -3.47
CA GLN A 53 27.40 -6.41 -3.27
C GLN A 53 26.13 -5.57 -3.08
N GLN A 54 25.15 -5.66 -3.98
CA GLN A 54 23.91 -4.90 -3.84
C GLN A 54 23.12 -5.27 -2.58
N THR A 55 23.19 -6.54 -2.14
CA THR A 55 22.54 -6.97 -0.90
C THR A 55 23.24 -6.38 0.34
N LEU A 56 24.57 -6.26 0.32
CA LEU A 56 25.34 -5.58 1.37
C LEU A 56 25.00 -4.09 1.43
N ASP A 57 24.92 -3.43 0.27
CA ASP A 57 24.56 -2.01 0.18
C ASP A 57 23.16 -1.75 0.75
N LEU A 58 22.19 -2.62 0.42
CA LEU A 58 20.85 -2.58 1.00
C LEU A 58 20.86 -2.81 2.53
N ALA A 59 21.62 -3.79 3.01
CA ALA A 59 21.73 -4.06 4.44
C ALA A 59 22.35 -2.86 5.18
N GLN A 60 23.37 -2.22 4.60
CA GLN A 60 24.01 -1.02 5.15
C GLN A 60 23.05 0.18 5.18
N ALA A 61 22.16 0.32 4.19
CA ALA A 61 21.11 1.34 4.19
C ALA A 61 20.01 1.10 5.25
N GLY A 62 20.01 -0.08 5.90
CA GLY A 62 19.05 -0.47 6.92
C GLY A 62 17.90 -1.35 6.41
N CYS A 63 18.03 -1.95 5.22
CA CYS A 63 17.06 -2.92 4.71
C CYS A 63 17.04 -4.16 5.60
N GLN A 64 15.85 -4.55 6.07
CA GLN A 64 15.69 -5.66 7.01
C GLN A 64 15.30 -6.97 6.31
N LEU A 65 14.87 -6.90 5.05
CA LEU A 65 14.55 -8.08 4.24
C LEU A 65 14.84 -7.79 2.76
N VAL A 66 15.76 -8.55 2.16
CA VAL A 66 16.21 -8.31 0.78
C VAL A 66 15.59 -9.32 -0.17
N ARG A 67 14.96 -8.82 -1.24
CA ARG A 67 14.36 -9.65 -2.28
C ARG A 67 15.29 -9.81 -3.49
N ILE A 68 15.33 -11.02 -4.01
CA ILE A 68 16.12 -11.44 -5.18
C ILE A 68 15.19 -12.13 -6.16
N THR A 69 15.29 -11.78 -7.44
CA THR A 69 14.55 -12.46 -8.52
C THR A 69 14.99 -13.93 -8.62
N ALA A 70 14.09 -14.88 -8.89
CA ALA A 70 14.51 -16.27 -9.15
C ALA A 70 13.57 -16.98 -10.14
N GLN A 71 13.58 -16.55 -11.40
CA GLN A 71 12.54 -16.98 -12.38
C GLN A 71 12.68 -18.42 -12.89
N THR A 72 13.86 -19.03 -12.74
CA THR A 72 14.10 -20.41 -13.19
C THR A 72 14.82 -21.21 -12.10
N VAL A 73 14.80 -22.54 -12.22
CA VAL A 73 15.54 -23.45 -11.31
C VAL A 73 17.02 -23.08 -11.27
N ARG A 74 17.62 -22.64 -12.39
CA ARG A 74 19.01 -22.20 -12.43
C ARG A 74 19.25 -20.94 -11.59
N HIS A 75 18.38 -19.93 -11.69
CA HIS A 75 18.48 -18.74 -10.84
C HIS A 75 18.25 -19.11 -9.37
N ALA A 76 17.24 -19.94 -9.10
CA ALA A 76 16.91 -20.37 -7.74
C ALA A 76 18.05 -21.18 -7.09
N ALA A 77 18.74 -22.04 -7.83
CA ALA A 77 19.91 -22.77 -7.33
C ALA A 77 21.07 -21.82 -6.98
N ASN A 78 21.28 -20.75 -7.76
CA ASN A 78 22.34 -19.78 -7.47
C ASN A 78 22.12 -19.01 -6.14
N LEU A 79 20.90 -19.02 -5.60
CA LEU A 79 20.62 -18.45 -4.27
C LEU A 79 21.44 -19.15 -3.17
N GLU A 80 21.85 -20.41 -3.35
CA GLU A 80 22.79 -21.08 -2.43
C GLU A 80 24.11 -20.31 -2.33
N HIS A 81 24.71 -19.99 -3.47
CA HIS A 81 26.00 -19.30 -3.55
C HIS A 81 25.90 -17.87 -3.02
N ILE A 82 24.83 -17.14 -3.40
CA ILE A 82 24.58 -15.78 -2.91
C ILE A 82 24.39 -15.79 -1.39
N ALA A 83 23.52 -16.67 -0.87
CA ALA A 83 23.28 -16.77 0.56
C ALA A 83 24.58 -17.11 1.30
N LYS A 84 25.31 -18.13 0.85
CA LYS A 84 26.59 -18.53 1.48
C LYS A 84 27.59 -17.37 1.51
N ALA A 85 27.80 -16.70 0.39
CA ALA A 85 28.75 -15.59 0.30
C ALA A 85 28.37 -14.41 1.23
N LEU A 86 27.07 -14.10 1.35
CA LEU A 86 26.60 -13.09 2.31
C LEU A 86 26.89 -13.49 3.76
N ARG A 87 26.64 -14.75 4.12
CA ARG A 87 26.90 -15.26 5.48
C ARG A 87 28.39 -15.28 5.79
N ASP A 88 29.24 -15.66 4.83
CA ASP A 88 30.70 -15.63 4.96
C ASP A 88 31.21 -14.19 5.20
N GLN A 89 30.53 -13.18 4.65
CA GLN A 89 30.83 -11.76 4.86
C GLN A 89 30.15 -11.15 6.10
N GLY A 90 29.51 -11.95 6.95
CA GLY A 90 28.86 -11.48 8.17
C GLY A 90 27.54 -10.75 7.94
N CYS A 91 26.97 -10.80 6.74
CA CYS A 91 25.65 -10.24 6.45
C CYS A 91 24.57 -11.30 6.66
N TYR A 92 23.71 -11.08 7.66
CA TYR A 92 22.68 -12.04 8.09
C TYR A 92 21.26 -11.66 7.68
N VAL A 93 21.08 -10.61 6.88
CA VAL A 93 19.75 -10.19 6.41
C VAL A 93 19.01 -11.37 5.78
N PRO A 94 17.73 -11.62 6.13
CA PRO A 94 16.99 -12.70 5.51
C PRO A 94 16.65 -12.38 4.05
N LEU A 95 16.59 -13.43 3.23
CA LEU A 95 16.40 -13.32 1.79
C LEU A 95 14.99 -13.73 1.36
N VAL A 96 14.50 -13.09 0.31
CA VAL A 96 13.22 -13.42 -0.35
C VAL A 96 13.48 -13.81 -1.79
N ALA A 97 13.02 -14.99 -2.21
CA ALA A 97 12.99 -15.36 -3.63
C ALA A 97 11.69 -14.88 -4.28
N ASP A 98 11.80 -14.13 -5.38
CA ASP A 98 10.65 -13.67 -6.17
C ASP A 98 10.35 -14.62 -7.33
N ILE A 99 9.35 -15.48 -7.14
CA ILE A 99 8.93 -16.50 -8.11
C ILE A 99 7.62 -16.07 -8.79
N HIS A 100 7.59 -16.04 -10.11
CA HIS A 100 6.38 -15.73 -10.88
C HIS A 100 5.68 -16.96 -11.47
N PHE A 101 6.42 -17.91 -12.06
CA PHE A 101 5.82 -18.87 -13.00
C PHE A 101 6.08 -20.36 -12.73
N LYS A 102 7.18 -20.71 -12.03
CA LYS A 102 7.68 -22.10 -11.99
C LYS A 102 7.64 -22.67 -10.58
N PRO A 103 6.73 -23.62 -10.27
CA PRO A 103 6.73 -24.33 -8.99
C PRO A 103 8.09 -24.97 -8.66
N GLU A 104 8.79 -25.51 -9.66
CA GLU A 104 10.09 -26.16 -9.47
C GLU A 104 11.16 -25.15 -9.01
N ALA A 105 11.10 -23.92 -9.50
CA ALA A 105 12.00 -22.85 -9.05
C ALA A 105 11.69 -22.42 -7.61
N ALA A 106 10.40 -22.41 -7.22
CA ALA A 106 10.00 -22.13 -5.83
C ALA A 106 10.50 -23.22 -4.87
N MET A 107 10.38 -24.49 -5.27
CA MET A 107 10.89 -25.62 -4.49
C MET A 107 12.40 -25.57 -4.30
N GLU A 108 13.13 -25.18 -5.35
CA GLU A 108 14.58 -25.00 -5.27
C GLU A 108 14.94 -23.82 -4.36
N ALA A 109 14.30 -22.66 -4.55
CA ALA A 109 14.56 -21.46 -3.77
C ALA A 109 14.29 -21.65 -2.27
N ALA A 110 13.24 -22.38 -1.89
CA ALA A 110 12.86 -22.62 -0.49
C ALA A 110 13.96 -23.29 0.35
N LYS A 111 14.92 -23.97 -0.30
CA LYS A 111 16.09 -24.55 0.37
C LYS A 111 17.03 -23.46 0.88
N TRP A 112 17.17 -22.37 0.13
CA TRP A 112 18.25 -21.40 0.28
C TRP A 112 17.83 -20.06 0.91
N VAL A 113 16.54 -19.71 0.83
CA VAL A 113 16.04 -18.42 1.33
C VAL A 113 14.99 -18.57 2.43
N GLU A 114 14.79 -17.52 3.22
CA GLU A 114 13.85 -17.51 4.34
C GLU A 114 12.39 -17.29 3.91
N VAL A 115 12.19 -16.59 2.79
CA VAL A 115 10.85 -16.27 2.27
C VAL A 115 10.74 -16.62 0.78
N VAL A 116 9.67 -17.30 0.39
CA VAL A 116 9.33 -17.51 -1.02
C VAL A 116 8.10 -16.69 -1.36
N ARG A 117 8.24 -15.74 -2.30
CA ARG A 117 7.08 -15.06 -2.87
C ARG A 117 6.53 -15.88 -4.02
N VAL A 118 5.23 -16.13 -4.00
CA VAL A 118 4.46 -16.71 -5.10
C VAL A 118 3.44 -15.70 -5.64
N ASN A 119 3.13 -15.80 -6.93
CA ASN A 119 2.07 -15.03 -7.58
C ASN A 119 0.91 -15.95 -7.98
N PRO A 120 -0.25 -15.88 -7.30
CA PRO A 120 -1.39 -16.75 -7.56
C PRO A 120 -1.84 -16.83 -9.02
N GLY A 121 -1.79 -15.71 -9.76
CA GLY A 121 -2.32 -15.66 -11.10
C GLY A 121 -1.47 -16.38 -12.16
N ASN A 122 -0.18 -16.64 -11.87
CA ASN A 122 0.76 -17.22 -12.82
C ASN A 122 1.48 -18.47 -12.29
N TYR A 123 1.31 -18.84 -11.01
CA TYR A 123 2.06 -19.93 -10.39
C TYR A 123 1.74 -21.32 -10.98
N ALA A 124 0.46 -21.59 -11.23
CA ALA A 124 -0.01 -22.84 -11.84
C ALA A 124 -0.34 -22.70 -13.34
N ASP A 125 -0.48 -21.47 -13.82
CA ASP A 125 -1.05 -21.12 -15.11
C ASP A 125 0.01 -20.69 -16.12
N SER A 126 0.10 -21.41 -17.24
CA SER A 126 0.67 -20.87 -18.46
C SER A 126 -0.43 -20.09 -19.17
N LYS A 127 -0.38 -18.75 -19.17
CA LYS A 127 -1.37 -17.90 -19.87
C LYS A 127 -1.58 -18.42 -21.30
N LYS A 128 -2.73 -19.02 -21.55
CA LYS A 128 -3.22 -19.32 -22.90
C LYS A 128 -4.51 -18.52 -22.97
N PHE A 129 -4.43 -17.25 -23.37
CA PHE A 129 -5.56 -16.31 -23.52
C PHE A 129 -6.64 -16.88 -24.45
N LYS A 130 -7.35 -17.90 -24.00
CA LYS A 130 -8.52 -18.47 -24.61
C LYS A 130 -9.66 -17.96 -23.76
N ILE A 131 -10.48 -17.09 -24.33
CA ILE A 131 -11.73 -16.67 -23.70
C ILE A 131 -12.56 -17.95 -23.52
N ARG A 132 -12.59 -18.46 -22.29
CA ARG A 132 -13.42 -19.57 -21.84
C ARG A 132 -14.31 -19.02 -20.73
N GLU A 133 -15.61 -19.15 -20.90
CA GLU A 133 -16.52 -19.10 -19.76
C GLU A 133 -16.30 -20.38 -18.95
N TYR A 134 -15.92 -20.22 -17.70
CA TYR A 134 -15.73 -21.34 -16.79
C TYR A 134 -17.08 -21.69 -16.16
N THR A 135 -17.49 -22.95 -16.30
CA THR A 135 -18.56 -23.49 -15.45
C THR A 135 -18.05 -23.64 -14.01
N ASP A 136 -18.95 -23.74 -13.03
CA ASP A 136 -18.55 -23.98 -11.63
C ASP A 136 -17.75 -25.28 -11.44
N GLU A 137 -18.00 -26.29 -12.27
CA GLU A 137 -17.19 -27.53 -12.29
C GLU A 137 -15.77 -27.25 -12.77
N GLN A 138 -15.61 -26.57 -13.91
CA GLN A 138 -14.29 -26.24 -14.45
C GLN A 138 -13.50 -25.34 -13.51
N TYR A 139 -14.17 -24.43 -12.79
CA TYR A 139 -13.52 -23.62 -11.78
C TYR A 139 -13.01 -24.48 -10.62
N ARG A 140 -13.77 -25.47 -10.15
CA ARG A 140 -13.34 -26.42 -9.11
C ARG A 140 -12.16 -27.27 -9.56
N GLU A 141 -12.19 -27.80 -10.78
CA GLU A 141 -11.06 -28.56 -11.37
C GLU A 141 -9.76 -27.73 -11.38
N GLU A 142 -9.85 -26.43 -11.70
CA GLU A 142 -8.69 -25.53 -11.66
C GLU A 142 -8.16 -25.32 -10.23
N LEU A 143 -9.04 -25.21 -9.24
CA LEU A 143 -8.64 -25.13 -7.83
C LEU A 143 -7.88 -26.38 -7.38
N GLU A 144 -8.36 -27.57 -7.75
CA GLU A 144 -7.67 -28.84 -7.45
C GLU A 144 -6.29 -28.91 -8.11
N ARG A 145 -6.19 -28.44 -9.36
CA ARG A 145 -4.91 -28.37 -10.08
C ARG A 145 -3.93 -27.43 -9.39
N ILE A 146 -4.37 -26.25 -8.96
CA ILE A 146 -3.55 -25.30 -8.20
C ILE A 146 -3.09 -25.91 -6.89
N GLU A 147 -4.01 -26.54 -6.16
CA GLU A 147 -3.68 -27.24 -4.91
C GLU A 147 -2.58 -28.28 -5.12
N SER A 148 -2.69 -29.12 -6.16
CA SER A 148 -1.70 -30.16 -6.46
C SER A 148 -0.29 -29.60 -6.72
N LYS A 149 -0.18 -28.38 -7.27
CA LYS A 149 1.10 -27.71 -7.58
C LYS A 149 1.63 -26.87 -6.42
N PHE A 150 0.76 -26.32 -5.60
CA PHE A 150 1.14 -25.41 -4.51
C PHE A 150 1.39 -26.16 -3.20
N ALA A 151 0.61 -27.21 -2.90
CA ALA A 151 0.76 -28.02 -1.69
C ALA A 151 2.20 -28.52 -1.44
N PRO A 152 2.97 -29.01 -2.44
CA PRO A 152 4.35 -29.43 -2.21
C PRO A 152 5.25 -28.31 -1.68
N LEU A 153 5.05 -27.07 -2.13
CA LEU A 153 5.79 -25.91 -1.64
C LEU A 153 5.40 -25.58 -0.20
N VAL A 154 4.10 -25.64 0.11
CA VAL A 154 3.59 -25.39 1.47
C VAL A 154 4.21 -26.38 2.44
N GLU A 155 4.21 -27.67 2.12
CA GLU A 155 4.80 -28.72 2.97
C GLU A 155 6.32 -28.55 3.15
N LEU A 156 7.02 -28.21 2.06
CA LEU A 156 8.46 -27.94 2.13
C LEU A 156 8.76 -26.72 3.02
N CYS A 157 8.01 -25.63 2.84
CA CYS A 157 8.14 -24.42 3.66
C CYS A 157 7.79 -24.71 5.12
N LYS A 158 6.77 -25.55 5.40
CA LYS A 158 6.43 -26.01 6.76
C LYS A 158 7.61 -26.74 7.40
N LYS A 159 8.19 -27.72 6.70
CA LYS A 159 9.35 -28.50 7.15
C LYS A 159 10.59 -27.64 7.42
N LEU A 160 10.87 -26.70 6.52
CA LEU A 160 12.04 -25.83 6.58
C LEU A 160 11.81 -24.54 7.39
N LYS A 161 10.62 -24.37 8.00
CA LYS A 161 10.22 -23.17 8.74
C LYS A 161 10.36 -21.87 7.92
N ARG A 162 10.08 -21.95 6.61
CA ARG A 162 10.09 -20.80 5.69
C ARG A 162 8.76 -20.08 5.72
N VAL A 163 8.77 -18.83 5.26
CA VAL A 163 7.57 -18.02 5.10
C VAL A 163 7.17 -17.97 3.62
N ILE A 164 5.87 -18.01 3.33
CA ILE A 164 5.34 -17.76 1.99
C ILE A 164 4.74 -16.35 1.91
N ARG A 165 5.10 -15.57 0.90
CA ARG A 165 4.36 -14.35 0.54
C ARG A 165 3.43 -14.66 -0.64
N ILE A 166 2.13 -14.67 -0.39
CA ILE A 166 1.09 -14.80 -1.43
C ILE A 166 0.85 -13.39 -1.99
N GLY A 167 1.39 -13.10 -3.17
CA GLY A 167 1.40 -11.75 -3.73
C GLY A 167 0.71 -11.63 -5.08
N THR A 168 -0.52 -11.12 -5.08
CA THR A 168 -1.31 -10.83 -6.27
C THR A 168 -0.93 -9.46 -6.84
N ASN A 169 -0.73 -9.41 -8.15
CA ASN A 169 -0.53 -8.18 -8.89
C ASN A 169 -1.72 -7.96 -9.83
N HIS A 170 -2.21 -6.72 -9.93
CA HIS A 170 -3.37 -6.36 -10.77
C HIS A 170 -3.20 -6.85 -12.23
N GLY A 171 -2.06 -6.54 -12.86
CA GLY A 171 -1.79 -6.93 -14.26
C GLY A 171 -1.55 -8.43 -14.52
N SER A 172 -1.64 -9.29 -13.51
CA SER A 172 -1.33 -10.72 -13.65
C SER A 172 -2.37 -11.63 -13.01
N LEU A 173 -3.65 -11.24 -13.02
CA LEU A 173 -4.73 -12.16 -12.65
C LEU A 173 -4.82 -13.34 -13.63
N SER A 174 -5.14 -14.52 -13.10
CA SER A 174 -5.35 -15.74 -13.89
C SER A 174 -6.67 -15.69 -14.67
N ASP A 175 -6.76 -16.42 -15.78
CA ASP A 175 -7.95 -16.47 -16.64
C ASP A 175 -9.23 -16.86 -15.86
N ARG A 176 -9.16 -17.82 -14.91
CA ARG A 176 -10.30 -18.22 -14.07
C ARG A 176 -10.85 -17.07 -13.22
N ILE A 177 -9.96 -16.25 -12.67
CA ILE A 177 -10.30 -15.13 -11.80
C ILE A 177 -10.87 -14.00 -12.65
N MET A 178 -10.22 -13.71 -13.78
CA MET A 178 -10.69 -12.71 -14.74
C MET A 178 -12.08 -13.04 -15.25
N ASN A 179 -12.39 -14.31 -15.53
CA ASN A 179 -13.71 -14.71 -16.00
C ASN A 179 -14.78 -14.61 -14.90
N ARG A 180 -14.47 -15.01 -13.67
CA ARG A 180 -15.46 -15.06 -12.57
C ARG A 180 -15.69 -13.73 -11.86
N PHE A 181 -14.64 -12.94 -11.67
CA PHE A 181 -14.65 -11.72 -10.85
C PHE A 181 -14.22 -10.45 -11.61
N GLY A 182 -13.74 -10.60 -12.85
CA GLY A 182 -13.20 -9.49 -13.64
C GLY A 182 -11.86 -8.94 -13.11
N ASP A 183 -11.37 -7.90 -13.79
CA ASP A 183 -10.22 -7.12 -13.34
C ASP A 183 -10.66 -6.13 -12.25
N THR A 184 -10.93 -6.68 -11.06
CA THR A 184 -11.53 -5.93 -9.94
C THR A 184 -10.76 -6.15 -8.65
N PRO A 185 -10.91 -5.24 -7.65
CA PRO A 185 -10.38 -5.48 -6.32
C PRO A 185 -10.81 -6.81 -5.71
N LEU A 186 -12.06 -7.22 -5.94
CA LEU A 186 -12.56 -8.52 -5.49
C LEU A 186 -11.81 -9.67 -6.16
N GLY A 187 -11.58 -9.61 -7.48
CA GLY A 187 -10.79 -10.61 -8.20
C GLY A 187 -9.38 -10.77 -7.63
N MET A 188 -8.70 -9.66 -7.29
CA MET A 188 -7.39 -9.71 -6.65
C MET A 188 -7.42 -10.40 -5.28
N VAL A 189 -8.44 -10.09 -4.47
CA VAL A 189 -8.62 -10.67 -3.14
C VAL A 189 -8.88 -12.17 -3.22
N GLU A 190 -9.86 -12.57 -4.04
CA GLU A 190 -10.23 -13.99 -4.20
C GLU A 190 -9.05 -14.81 -4.75
N SER A 191 -8.27 -14.26 -5.69
CA SER A 191 -7.05 -14.91 -6.19
C SER A 191 -6.03 -15.22 -5.08
N ALA A 192 -5.87 -14.33 -4.09
CA ALA A 192 -4.99 -14.61 -2.96
C ALA A 192 -5.60 -15.59 -1.95
N LEU A 193 -6.93 -15.49 -1.72
CA LEU A 193 -7.64 -16.36 -0.79
C LEU A 193 -7.64 -17.82 -1.25
N GLU A 194 -7.68 -18.11 -2.55
CA GLU A 194 -7.51 -19.47 -3.10
C GLU A 194 -6.23 -20.14 -2.57
N PHE A 195 -5.09 -19.44 -2.63
CA PHE A 195 -3.81 -19.95 -2.15
C PHE A 195 -3.75 -20.02 -0.62
N ALA A 196 -4.34 -19.05 0.07
CA ALA A 196 -4.40 -19.04 1.53
C ALA A 196 -5.26 -20.19 2.09
N ASN A 197 -6.37 -20.53 1.42
CA ASN A 197 -7.20 -21.67 1.75
C ASN A 197 -6.40 -22.98 1.68
N ILE A 198 -5.60 -23.17 0.62
CA ILE A 198 -4.70 -24.33 0.49
C ILE A 198 -3.68 -24.36 1.64
N ALA A 199 -3.02 -23.24 1.93
CA ALA A 199 -2.07 -23.14 3.04
C ALA A 199 -2.70 -23.54 4.38
N ARG A 200 -3.90 -23.02 4.67
CA ARG A 200 -4.63 -23.37 5.91
C ARG A 200 -5.14 -24.80 5.95
N LYS A 201 -5.57 -25.38 4.82
CA LYS A 201 -5.96 -26.79 4.72
C LYS A 201 -4.81 -27.72 5.14
N LEU A 202 -3.57 -27.30 4.90
CA LEU A 202 -2.34 -27.99 5.30
C LEU A 202 -1.80 -27.51 6.66
N ASP A 203 -2.59 -26.77 7.43
CA ASP A 203 -2.21 -26.24 8.75
C ASP A 203 -0.88 -25.45 8.68
N PHE A 204 -0.71 -24.68 7.61
CA PHE A 204 0.44 -23.79 7.41
C PHE A 204 0.01 -22.34 7.60
N HIS A 205 0.62 -21.69 8.58
CA HIS A 205 0.25 -20.35 9.04
C HIS A 205 1.36 -19.31 8.91
N GLN A 206 2.53 -19.72 8.43
CA GLN A 206 3.70 -18.87 8.20
C GLN A 206 3.62 -18.19 6.82
N PHE A 207 2.58 -17.37 6.60
CA PHE A 207 2.42 -16.62 5.35
C PHE A 207 1.92 -15.20 5.55
N LYS A 208 2.16 -14.37 4.53
CA LYS A 208 1.71 -12.97 4.44
C LYS A 208 1.15 -12.66 3.06
N PHE A 209 0.30 -11.65 2.97
CA PHE A 209 -0.30 -11.21 1.70
C PHE A 209 0.38 -9.97 1.11
N SER A 210 0.20 -9.76 -0.20
CA SER A 210 0.36 -8.45 -0.83
C SER A 210 -0.57 -8.30 -2.03
N MET A 211 -1.08 -7.09 -2.26
CA MET A 211 -2.00 -6.72 -3.33
C MET A 211 -1.48 -5.50 -4.09
N LYS A 212 -0.58 -5.71 -5.06
CA LYS A 212 0.08 -4.59 -5.73
C LYS A 212 -0.67 -4.14 -6.98
N SER A 213 -0.81 -2.83 -7.13
CA SER A 213 -1.27 -2.17 -8.34
C SER A 213 -0.42 -0.91 -8.59
N SER A 214 -0.27 -0.53 -9.85
CA SER A 214 0.35 0.74 -10.24
C SER A 214 -0.64 1.90 -10.13
N ASN A 215 -1.92 1.63 -9.87
CA ASN A 215 -2.90 2.64 -9.50
C ASN A 215 -3.12 2.60 -7.97
N PRO A 216 -2.69 3.64 -7.22
CA PRO A 216 -2.88 3.71 -5.77
C PRO A 216 -4.32 3.52 -5.33
N LYS A 217 -5.31 4.00 -6.10
CA LYS A 217 -6.74 3.89 -5.78
C LYS A 217 -7.18 2.42 -5.73
N VAL A 218 -6.76 1.65 -6.73
CA VAL A 218 -7.03 0.20 -6.81
C VAL A 218 -6.30 -0.51 -5.67
N MET A 219 -5.03 -0.18 -5.42
CA MET A 219 -4.25 -0.76 -4.33
C MET A 219 -4.96 -0.57 -2.97
N ILE A 220 -5.36 0.67 -2.64
CA ILE A 220 -6.04 0.99 -1.38
C ILE A 220 -7.34 0.17 -1.24
N ALA A 221 -8.16 0.16 -2.28
CA ALA A 221 -9.40 -0.63 -2.32
C ALA A 221 -9.15 -2.13 -2.07
N CYS A 222 -8.14 -2.72 -2.75
CA CYS A 222 -7.80 -4.13 -2.61
C CYS A 222 -7.36 -4.50 -1.19
N TYR A 223 -6.52 -3.69 -0.54
CA TYR A 223 -6.06 -3.98 0.82
C TYR A 223 -7.18 -3.84 1.85
N ARG A 224 -8.01 -2.79 1.75
CA ARG A 224 -9.19 -2.64 2.62
C ARG A 224 -10.14 -3.83 2.45
N LEU A 225 -10.44 -4.20 1.20
CA LEU A 225 -11.30 -5.34 0.89
C LEU A 225 -10.70 -6.65 1.40
N LEU A 226 -9.40 -6.90 1.18
CA LEU A 226 -8.70 -8.08 1.71
C LEU A 226 -8.90 -8.19 3.22
N VAL A 227 -8.64 -7.12 3.97
CA VAL A 227 -8.76 -7.14 5.43
C VAL A 227 -10.19 -7.41 5.88
N ALA A 228 -11.17 -6.80 5.23
CA ALA A 228 -12.57 -7.02 5.56
C ALA A 228 -13.01 -8.47 5.26
N ARG A 229 -12.57 -9.04 4.14
CA ARG A 229 -12.82 -10.45 3.78
C ARG A 229 -12.15 -11.42 4.76
N LEU A 230 -10.92 -11.12 5.17
CA LEU A 230 -10.23 -11.89 6.20
C LEU A 230 -11.01 -11.86 7.54
N ARG A 231 -11.54 -10.71 7.95
CA ARG A 231 -12.37 -10.62 9.17
C ARG A 231 -13.66 -11.45 9.07
N GLU A 232 -14.29 -11.50 7.90
CA GLU A 232 -15.47 -12.34 7.65
C GLU A 232 -15.18 -13.84 7.74
N LEU A 233 -13.98 -14.27 7.32
CA LEU A 233 -13.54 -15.67 7.44
C LEU A 233 -13.26 -16.10 8.89
N GLY A 234 -13.08 -15.14 9.79
CA GLY A 234 -13.02 -15.37 11.24
C GLY A 234 -11.84 -14.67 11.92
N PRO A 235 -11.83 -14.62 13.27
CA PRO A 235 -10.81 -13.91 14.04
C PRO A 235 -9.39 -14.46 13.83
N ASP A 236 -9.27 -15.74 13.51
CA ASP A 236 -8.00 -16.41 13.20
C ASP A 236 -7.53 -16.16 11.74
N TRP A 237 -8.16 -15.28 10.95
CA TRP A 237 -7.69 -14.94 9.60
C TRP A 237 -6.88 -13.63 9.56
N ASN A 238 -6.20 -13.31 10.65
CA ASN A 238 -5.44 -12.08 10.87
C ASN A 238 -3.98 -12.12 10.35
N TYR A 239 -3.75 -12.49 9.08
CA TYR A 239 -2.39 -12.60 8.52
C TYR A 239 -1.71 -11.25 8.25
N PRO A 240 -0.37 -11.16 8.35
CA PRO A 240 0.39 -9.97 7.98
C PRO A 240 0.24 -9.59 6.50
N ILE A 241 0.39 -8.30 6.21
CA ILE A 241 0.32 -7.72 4.88
C ILE A 241 1.57 -6.91 4.55
N HIS A 242 2.12 -7.15 3.36
CA HIS A 242 3.19 -6.38 2.76
C HIS A 242 2.61 -5.33 1.83
N LEU A 243 2.87 -4.05 2.08
CA LEU A 243 2.44 -2.93 1.24
C LEU A 243 3.52 -2.56 0.23
N GLY A 244 3.09 -2.12 -0.95
CA GLY A 244 3.95 -1.46 -1.91
C GLY A 244 3.23 -1.20 -3.22
N VAL A 245 3.39 0.01 -3.75
CA VAL A 245 2.95 0.35 -5.10
C VAL A 245 3.91 -0.31 -6.09
N THR A 246 3.40 -0.90 -7.17
CA THR A 246 4.27 -1.39 -8.27
C THR A 246 4.45 -0.28 -9.29
N GLU A 247 5.63 -0.22 -9.92
CA GLU A 247 5.93 0.78 -10.97
C GLU A 247 5.60 2.19 -10.46
N ALA A 248 6.22 2.58 -9.33
CA ALA A 248 5.94 3.86 -8.73
C ALA A 248 6.39 5.00 -9.65
N GLY A 249 7.51 4.83 -10.35
CA GLY A 249 8.12 5.85 -11.18
C GLY A 249 9.53 6.17 -10.68
N ASP A 250 10.11 7.21 -11.27
CA ASP A 250 11.41 7.75 -10.89
C ASP A 250 11.22 9.05 -10.06
N GLY A 251 12.22 9.39 -9.25
CA GLY A 251 12.29 10.65 -8.52
C GLY A 251 11.06 10.96 -7.68
N GLU A 252 10.55 12.19 -7.82
CA GLU A 252 9.44 12.71 -7.03
C GLU A 252 8.10 12.02 -7.35
N ASP A 253 7.82 11.69 -8.62
CA ASP A 253 6.57 11.01 -9.01
C ASP A 253 6.46 9.64 -8.31
N GLY A 254 7.56 8.88 -8.29
CA GLY A 254 7.63 7.61 -7.57
C GLY A 254 7.40 7.74 -6.06
N ARG A 255 7.92 8.81 -5.44
CA ARG A 255 7.74 9.10 -4.02
C ARG A 255 6.30 9.52 -3.71
N VAL A 256 5.74 10.47 -4.44
CA VAL A 256 4.36 10.96 -4.29
C VAL A 256 3.36 9.82 -4.48
N LYS A 257 3.55 8.99 -5.50
CA LYS A 257 2.66 7.84 -5.75
C LYS A 257 2.75 6.78 -4.65
N SER A 258 3.95 6.55 -4.11
CA SER A 258 4.16 5.64 -2.98
C SER A 258 3.57 6.18 -1.69
N ALA A 259 3.70 7.48 -1.45
CA ALA A 259 3.06 8.24 -0.39
C ALA A 259 1.53 8.07 -0.40
N ILE A 260 0.89 8.31 -1.55
CA ILE A 260 -0.56 8.15 -1.70
C ILE A 260 -0.98 6.70 -1.43
N GLY A 261 -0.29 5.71 -2.01
CA GLY A 261 -0.69 4.30 -1.89
C GLY A 261 -0.37 3.66 -0.54
N ILE A 262 0.88 3.77 -0.10
CA ILE A 262 1.37 3.16 1.15
C ILE A 262 0.92 4.01 2.35
N GLY A 263 1.11 5.33 2.30
CA GLY A 263 0.76 6.25 3.39
C GLY A 263 -0.72 6.20 3.76
N ALA A 264 -1.63 6.16 2.77
CA ALA A 264 -3.06 6.06 3.04
C ALA A 264 -3.44 4.77 3.80
N LEU A 265 -2.81 3.64 3.46
CA LEU A 265 -3.05 2.35 4.12
C LEU A 265 -2.38 2.28 5.51
N LEU A 266 -1.18 2.85 5.64
CA LEU A 266 -0.56 3.01 6.95
C LEU A 266 -1.44 3.87 7.88
N CYS A 267 -2.04 4.95 7.36
CA CYS A 267 -2.98 5.77 8.11
C CYS A 267 -4.28 5.03 8.47
N ASP A 268 -4.62 3.97 7.73
CA ASP A 268 -5.72 3.05 8.07
C ASP A 268 -5.32 1.99 9.11
N GLY A 269 -4.08 2.05 9.63
CA GLY A 269 -3.54 1.04 10.54
C GLY A 269 -3.16 -0.28 9.84
N LEU A 270 -3.09 -0.28 8.51
CA LEU A 270 -2.79 -1.44 7.69
C LEU A 270 -1.31 -1.43 7.28
N GLY A 271 -0.62 -2.56 7.48
CA GLY A 271 0.77 -2.73 7.06
C GLY A 271 1.62 -3.37 8.15
N ASP A 272 2.30 -4.46 7.81
CA ASP A 272 3.28 -5.10 8.69
C ASP A 272 4.69 -5.03 8.10
N THR A 273 4.78 -4.74 6.80
CA THR A 273 6.03 -4.47 6.10
C THR A 273 5.78 -3.69 4.83
N ILE A 274 6.73 -2.85 4.43
CA ILE A 274 6.60 -1.98 3.27
C ILE A 274 7.79 -2.14 2.31
N ARG A 275 7.54 -1.85 1.04
CA ARG A 275 8.57 -1.57 0.04
C ARG A 275 8.08 -0.46 -0.89
N VAL A 276 8.82 0.62 -0.96
CA VAL A 276 8.74 1.63 -2.04
C VAL A 276 9.45 1.04 -3.27
N SER A 277 8.87 1.16 -4.47
CA SER A 277 9.44 0.55 -5.69
C SER A 277 9.79 1.63 -6.72
N LEU A 278 10.98 2.23 -6.56
CA LEU A 278 11.48 3.30 -7.42
C LEU A 278 12.21 2.74 -8.63
N THR A 279 12.30 3.56 -9.69
CA THR A 279 13.17 3.31 -10.85
C THR A 279 14.57 3.91 -10.60
N GLU A 280 15.11 3.70 -9.40
CA GLU A 280 16.42 4.21 -8.95
C GLU A 280 17.26 3.07 -8.35
N ASP A 281 18.46 3.39 -7.87
CA ASP A 281 19.26 2.47 -7.07
C ASP A 281 18.48 2.01 -5.83
N ALA A 282 18.41 0.70 -5.62
CA ALA A 282 17.58 0.08 -4.59
C ALA A 282 17.78 0.64 -3.16
N PRO A 283 19.00 1.02 -2.71
CA PRO A 283 19.20 1.68 -1.43
C PRO A 283 18.39 2.98 -1.23
N ASN A 284 18.07 3.72 -2.31
CA ASN A 284 17.27 4.94 -2.24
C ASN A 284 15.81 4.67 -1.86
N GLU A 285 15.32 3.42 -1.97
CA GLU A 285 13.98 3.04 -1.50
C GLU A 285 13.86 3.09 0.03
N ILE A 286 14.96 2.88 0.77
CA ILE A 286 14.94 2.71 2.23
C ILE A 286 14.67 4.02 2.98
N PRO A 287 15.33 5.16 2.67
CA PRO A 287 15.00 6.45 3.28
C PRO A 287 13.52 6.83 3.14
N VAL A 288 12.93 6.63 1.95
CA VAL A 288 11.50 6.92 1.70
C VAL A 288 10.60 6.04 2.58
N CYS A 289 10.94 4.76 2.75
CA CYS A 289 10.20 3.88 3.66
C CYS A 289 10.21 4.39 5.10
N ARG A 290 11.37 4.90 5.57
CA ARG A 290 11.53 5.45 6.91
C ARG A 290 10.71 6.72 7.10
N GLU A 291 10.83 7.67 6.19
CA GLU A 291 10.09 8.94 6.20
C GLU A 291 8.58 8.71 6.21
N LEU A 292 8.07 7.75 5.41
CA LEU A 292 6.65 7.40 5.41
C LEU A 292 6.17 6.90 6.78
N LEU A 293 6.96 6.07 7.47
CA LEU A 293 6.57 5.56 8.80
C LEU A 293 6.67 6.62 9.89
N GLU A 294 7.68 7.48 9.84
CA GLU A 294 7.90 8.55 10.82
C GLU A 294 6.75 9.56 10.83
N GLN A 295 6.06 9.76 9.70
CA GLN A 295 4.92 10.68 9.60
C GLN A 295 3.61 10.10 10.15
N ILE A 296 3.44 8.78 10.24
CA ILE A 296 2.16 8.16 10.62
C ILE A 296 1.66 8.63 11.99
N PRO A 297 2.49 8.66 13.06
CA PRO A 297 2.08 9.20 14.35
C PRO A 297 1.45 10.59 14.26
N THR A 298 2.11 11.52 13.57
CA THR A 298 1.63 12.91 13.41
C THR A 298 0.33 12.97 12.62
N LEU A 299 0.19 12.14 11.60
CA LEU A 299 -0.99 12.13 10.73
C LEU A 299 -2.22 11.47 11.37
N THR A 300 -2.06 10.66 12.43
CA THR A 300 -3.15 9.81 12.92
C THR A 300 -3.36 9.70 14.43
N GLN A 301 -2.37 10.04 15.28
CA GLN A 301 -2.52 9.87 16.73
C GLN A 301 -3.52 10.87 17.31
N SER A 302 -4.65 10.35 17.78
CA SER A 302 -5.71 11.13 18.42
C SER A 302 -6.27 10.39 19.62
N GLU A 303 -6.55 11.11 20.70
CA GLU A 303 -7.32 10.61 21.84
C GLU A 303 -8.85 10.71 21.61
N ALA A 304 -9.27 11.42 20.56
CA ALA A 304 -10.69 11.61 20.25
C ALA A 304 -11.27 10.37 19.55
N ALA A 305 -12.29 9.77 20.18
CA ALA A 305 -13.06 8.68 19.59
C ALA A 305 -14.30 9.24 18.85
N TYR A 306 -14.49 8.81 17.61
CA TYR A 306 -15.66 9.12 16.80
C TYR A 306 -16.42 7.85 16.46
N GLY A 307 -17.67 7.76 16.92
CA GLY A 307 -18.49 6.54 16.84
C GLY A 307 -19.32 6.37 15.57
N GLN A 308 -19.27 7.32 14.63
CA GLN A 308 -19.97 7.19 13.35
C GLN A 308 -19.05 6.57 12.29
N GLY A 309 -19.60 5.79 11.36
CA GLY A 309 -18.88 5.29 10.19
C GLY A 309 -18.78 6.34 9.08
N PRO A 310 -17.99 6.09 8.02
CA PRO A 310 -17.94 6.99 6.87
C PRO A 310 -19.30 7.03 6.15
N SER A 311 -19.68 8.20 5.65
CA SER A 311 -20.88 8.38 4.80
C SER A 311 -20.71 7.86 3.37
N PHE A 312 -19.59 7.21 3.05
CA PHE A 312 -19.23 6.70 1.73
C PHE A 312 -18.62 5.31 1.84
N ASP A 313 -18.62 4.56 0.73
CA ASP A 313 -18.02 3.24 0.64
C ASP A 313 -16.48 3.35 0.64
N PRO A 314 -15.77 2.82 1.67
CA PRO A 314 -14.32 2.91 1.73
C PRO A 314 -13.59 1.90 0.81
N TYR A 315 -14.31 0.97 0.19
CA TYR A 315 -13.79 -0.06 -0.71
C TYR A 315 -13.83 0.36 -2.18
N VAL A 316 -14.53 1.45 -2.51
CA VAL A 316 -14.66 1.96 -3.88
C VAL A 316 -14.24 3.42 -3.91
N TYR A 317 -13.28 3.75 -4.76
CA TYR A 317 -12.93 5.15 -5.00
C TYR A 317 -14.07 5.85 -5.74
N SER A 318 -14.58 6.92 -5.15
CA SER A 318 -15.42 7.91 -5.83
C SER A 318 -14.92 9.31 -5.48
N ARG A 319 -14.83 10.19 -6.50
CA ARG A 319 -14.53 11.60 -6.24
C ARG A 319 -15.75 12.21 -5.55
N ARG A 320 -15.56 12.84 -4.39
CA ARG A 320 -16.64 13.59 -3.74
C ARG A 320 -17.14 14.68 -4.69
N SER A 321 -18.44 14.67 -4.99
CA SER A 321 -19.08 15.73 -5.76
C SER A 321 -19.03 17.05 -4.98
N SER A 322 -18.63 18.13 -5.64
CA SER A 322 -18.65 19.47 -5.08
C SER A 322 -19.27 20.47 -6.05
N CYS A 323 -19.79 21.58 -5.55
CA CYS A 323 -20.14 22.73 -6.37
C CYS A 323 -18.89 23.45 -6.86
N GLU A 324 -19.05 24.18 -7.96
CA GLU A 324 -18.02 25.09 -8.45
C GLU A 324 -18.14 26.44 -7.73
N VAL A 325 -17.00 27.01 -7.36
CA VAL A 325 -16.85 28.36 -6.81
C VAL A 325 -15.83 29.11 -7.66
N SER A 326 -16.02 30.43 -7.79
CA SER A 326 -15.02 31.29 -8.43
C SER A 326 -14.06 31.82 -7.38
N LEU A 327 -12.76 31.60 -7.62
CA LEU A 327 -11.69 32.18 -6.83
C LEU A 327 -11.59 33.69 -7.10
N HIS A 328 -10.93 34.45 -6.22
CA HIS A 328 -10.64 35.87 -6.41
C HIS A 328 -9.88 36.13 -7.73
N THR A 329 -9.08 35.17 -8.17
CA THR A 329 -8.37 35.18 -9.46
C THR A 329 -9.26 34.89 -10.68
N LEU A 330 -10.59 34.73 -10.48
CA LEU A 330 -11.57 34.31 -11.48
C LEU A 330 -11.35 32.89 -12.04
N VAL A 331 -10.47 32.12 -11.41
CA VAL A 331 -10.24 30.71 -11.74
C VAL A 331 -11.33 29.86 -11.08
N PRO A 332 -12.00 28.96 -11.82
CA PRO A 332 -13.01 28.08 -11.23
C PRO A 332 -12.36 26.96 -10.39
N CYS A 333 -12.95 26.68 -9.23
CA CYS A 333 -12.50 25.67 -8.26
C CYS A 333 -13.68 24.80 -7.81
N GLY A 334 -13.44 23.53 -7.48
CA GLY A 334 -14.51 22.57 -7.17
C GLY A 334 -15.17 21.99 -8.41
N GLY A 335 -16.30 21.30 -8.25
CA GLY A 335 -16.97 20.62 -9.37
C GLY A 335 -16.05 19.63 -10.10
N ASP A 336 -16.09 19.71 -11.42
CA ASP A 336 -15.27 18.88 -12.31
C ASP A 336 -13.90 19.50 -12.62
N GLN A 337 -13.58 20.68 -12.05
CA GLN A 337 -12.32 21.38 -12.28
C GLN A 337 -11.13 20.57 -11.74
N THR A 338 -9.93 20.88 -12.26
CA THR A 338 -8.67 20.35 -11.72
C THR A 338 -8.46 20.80 -10.27
N ILE A 339 -7.77 19.97 -9.48
CA ILE A 339 -7.40 20.34 -8.11
C ILE A 339 -6.49 21.56 -8.17
N ARG A 340 -6.82 22.59 -7.39
CA ARG A 340 -6.10 23.87 -7.33
C ARG A 340 -5.09 23.85 -6.19
N VAL A 341 -3.95 24.49 -6.38
CA VAL A 341 -2.92 24.65 -5.34
C VAL A 341 -2.96 26.06 -4.78
N PHE A 342 -3.02 26.14 -3.45
CA PHE A 342 -3.07 27.38 -2.69
C PHE A 342 -1.70 27.63 -2.07
N GLY A 343 -1.30 28.90 -2.02
CA GLY A 343 -0.09 29.34 -1.35
C GLY A 343 -0.39 30.45 -0.35
N HIS A 344 0.67 31.07 0.15
CA HIS A 344 0.57 32.18 1.11
C HIS A 344 0.77 33.54 0.45
N GLY A 345 0.01 34.53 0.88
CA GLY A 345 0.07 35.91 0.38
C GLY A 345 0.00 36.00 -1.15
N ASP A 346 0.84 36.83 -1.76
CA ASP A 346 0.83 37.07 -3.21
C ASP A 346 1.64 36.04 -4.03
N GLN A 347 1.89 34.84 -3.52
CA GLN A 347 2.64 33.80 -4.25
C GLN A 347 2.01 33.47 -5.61
N TYR A 348 0.68 33.52 -5.72
CA TYR A 348 -0.06 33.32 -6.96
C TYR A 348 0.25 34.37 -8.04
N GLN A 349 0.72 35.56 -7.66
CA GLN A 349 1.07 36.64 -8.59
C GLN A 349 2.49 36.49 -9.18
N ARG A 350 3.35 35.67 -8.56
CA ARG A 350 4.76 35.50 -8.99
C ARG A 350 4.91 34.62 -10.23
N TYR A 351 3.89 33.84 -10.56
CA TYR A 351 3.87 32.97 -11.74
C TYR A 351 2.71 33.41 -12.67
N PRO A 352 2.95 34.22 -13.72
CA PRO A 352 1.92 34.46 -14.72
C PRO A 352 1.53 33.13 -15.39
N ALA A 353 0.26 33.02 -15.82
CA ALA A 353 -0.42 31.84 -16.37
C ALA A 353 0.20 31.18 -17.64
N LYS A 354 1.46 31.47 -17.97
CA LYS A 354 2.24 30.82 -19.03
C LYS A 354 3.54 30.30 -18.45
N VAL A 355 3.52 29.08 -17.94
CA VAL A 355 4.75 28.29 -17.75
C VAL A 355 5.03 27.55 -19.06
N SER A 356 6.28 27.55 -19.49
CA SER A 356 6.77 26.85 -20.69
C SER A 356 6.79 25.33 -20.55
N GLU A 357 6.59 24.84 -19.32
CA GLU A 357 6.60 23.42 -18.97
C GLU A 357 5.22 23.01 -18.41
N PRO A 358 4.49 22.12 -19.12
CA PRO A 358 3.16 21.65 -18.73
C PRO A 358 3.07 20.90 -17.38
N SER A 359 4.19 20.61 -16.73
CA SER A 359 4.28 19.79 -15.51
C SER A 359 4.56 20.57 -14.21
N ALA A 360 4.76 21.90 -14.28
CA ALA A 360 5.04 22.68 -13.07
C ALA A 360 3.76 22.91 -12.24
N ILE A 361 3.81 22.58 -10.95
CA ILE A 361 2.75 22.93 -9.99
C ILE A 361 2.71 24.45 -9.84
N GLN A 362 1.56 25.06 -10.09
CA GLN A 362 1.36 26.50 -9.98
C GLN A 362 0.46 26.83 -8.79
N VAL A 363 0.86 27.83 -8.01
CA VAL A 363 -0.02 28.44 -7.01
C VAL A 363 -1.05 29.32 -7.73
N GLU A 364 -2.32 28.99 -7.58
CA GLU A 364 -3.43 29.63 -8.32
C GLU A 364 -4.29 30.55 -7.44
N ALA A 365 -4.16 30.44 -6.12
CA ALA A 365 -4.87 31.26 -5.13
C ALA A 365 -4.10 31.33 -3.81
N SER A 366 -4.54 32.20 -2.91
CA SER A 366 -4.02 32.28 -1.53
C SER A 366 -5.15 32.21 -0.52
N THR A 367 -4.89 31.59 0.62
CA THR A 367 -5.91 31.40 1.66
C THR A 367 -6.35 32.73 2.29
N GLU A 368 -5.50 33.75 2.27
CA GLU A 368 -5.77 35.07 2.85
C GLU A 368 -6.72 35.93 2.00
N HIS A 369 -6.78 35.66 0.69
CA HIS A 369 -7.60 36.43 -0.26
C HIS A 369 -8.92 35.74 -0.63
N GLU A 370 -9.10 34.48 -0.22
CA GLU A 370 -10.24 33.67 -0.58
C GLU A 370 -11.23 33.53 0.58
N ARG A 371 -12.53 33.50 0.25
CA ARG A 371 -13.57 33.23 1.25
C ARG A 371 -13.59 31.74 1.59
N VAL A 372 -12.83 31.35 2.61
CA VAL A 372 -12.82 29.98 3.16
C VAL A 372 -13.50 29.97 4.53
N LEU A 373 -14.61 29.25 4.65
CA LEU A 373 -15.28 29.04 5.92
C LEU A 373 -14.55 27.96 6.72
N SER A 374 -13.99 28.34 7.86
CA SER A 374 -13.32 27.43 8.79
C SER A 374 -14.33 26.77 9.72
N LEU A 375 -14.42 25.44 9.67
CA LEU A 375 -15.41 24.65 10.39
C LEU A 375 -14.78 23.95 11.59
N ASP A 376 -15.33 24.19 12.78
CA ASP A 376 -14.98 23.46 13.99
C ASP A 376 -15.67 22.10 14.00
N LEU A 377 -14.87 21.04 13.90
CA LEU A 377 -15.35 19.66 13.84
C LEU A 377 -15.96 19.16 15.16
N MET A 378 -15.77 19.88 16.26
CA MET A 378 -16.35 19.56 17.58
C MET A 378 -17.76 20.10 17.75
N GLN A 379 -18.19 21.05 16.93
CA GLN A 379 -19.58 21.53 16.93
C GLN A 379 -20.49 20.46 16.34
N ASP A 380 -21.68 20.25 16.92
CA ASP A 380 -22.66 19.28 16.42
C ASP A 380 -23.26 19.68 15.06
N HIS A 381 -23.35 20.98 14.80
CA HIS A 381 -23.98 21.57 13.62
C HIS A 381 -23.22 22.82 13.18
N TRP A 382 -23.22 23.07 11.88
CA TRP A 382 -22.64 24.27 11.27
C TRP A 382 -23.74 25.12 10.65
N ASP A 383 -23.68 26.42 10.88
CA ASP A 383 -24.53 27.38 10.17
C ASP A 383 -23.93 27.66 8.79
N LEU A 384 -24.23 26.79 7.83
CA LEU A 384 -23.69 26.87 6.48
C LEU A 384 -24.52 27.84 5.62
N PRO A 385 -23.87 28.73 4.83
CA PRO A 385 -24.60 29.61 3.92
C PRO A 385 -25.38 28.83 2.86
N SER A 386 -26.39 29.46 2.26
CA SER A 386 -27.12 28.90 1.11
C SER A 386 -26.29 28.91 -0.18
N GLU A 387 -25.39 29.88 -0.31
CA GLU A 387 -24.49 30.01 -1.46
C GLU A 387 -23.23 29.13 -1.30
N PRO A 388 -22.77 28.46 -2.37
CA PRO A 388 -21.49 27.78 -2.42
C PRO A 388 -20.31 28.61 -1.87
N VAL A 389 -19.58 28.05 -0.92
CA VAL A 389 -18.34 28.61 -0.40
C VAL A 389 -17.29 27.51 -0.22
N MET A 390 -16.01 27.85 -0.24
CA MET A 390 -14.97 26.90 0.17
C MET A 390 -15.04 26.68 1.68
N VAL A 391 -14.76 25.45 2.10
CA VAL A 391 -14.67 25.09 3.52
C VAL A 391 -13.32 24.47 3.84
N SER A 392 -12.88 24.64 5.07
CA SER A 392 -11.73 23.91 5.63
C SER A 392 -11.95 23.64 7.11
N VAL A 393 -11.05 22.88 7.71
CA VAL A 393 -11.06 22.65 9.16
C VAL A 393 -10.53 23.89 9.87
N ALA A 394 -11.15 24.28 10.98
CA ALA A 394 -10.67 25.39 11.80
C ALA A 394 -9.29 25.11 12.40
N ASP A 395 -8.46 26.15 12.49
CA ASP A 395 -7.16 26.07 13.14
C ASP A 395 -7.32 25.87 14.65
N GLY A 396 -6.29 25.34 15.31
CA GLY A 396 -6.29 25.05 16.73
C GLY A 396 -6.98 23.74 17.12
N THR A 397 -7.47 22.94 16.15
CA THR A 397 -8.00 21.61 16.43
C THR A 397 -6.88 20.63 16.82
N ASN A 398 -7.13 19.82 17.85
CA ASN A 398 -6.22 18.75 18.26
C ASN A 398 -6.38 17.48 17.40
N LEU A 399 -7.21 17.53 16.35
CA LEU A 399 -7.40 16.39 15.48
C LEU A 399 -6.26 16.26 14.47
N PRO A 400 -5.72 15.04 14.27
CA PRO A 400 -4.79 14.78 13.20
C PRO A 400 -5.41 15.10 11.84
N VAL A 401 -4.59 15.57 10.90
CA VAL A 401 -4.99 16.01 9.56
C VAL A 401 -5.86 14.97 8.85
N MET A 402 -5.46 13.70 8.89
CA MET A 402 -6.22 12.63 8.23
C MET A 402 -7.60 12.42 8.86
N THR A 403 -7.68 12.40 10.19
CA THR A 403 -8.95 12.27 10.91
C THR A 403 -9.86 13.46 10.63
N ALA A 404 -9.32 14.67 10.72
CA ALA A 404 -10.06 15.91 10.56
C ALA A 404 -10.71 16.00 9.17
N TYR A 405 -9.95 15.74 8.09
CA TYR A 405 -10.50 15.83 6.74
C TYR A 405 -11.43 14.67 6.38
N ARG A 406 -11.19 13.46 6.90
CA ARG A 406 -12.15 12.35 6.76
C ARG A 406 -13.48 12.71 7.42
N LEU A 407 -13.44 13.26 8.64
CA LEU A 407 -14.62 13.66 9.38
C LEU A 407 -15.35 14.81 8.69
N LEU A 408 -14.62 15.84 8.25
CA LEU A 408 -15.18 16.96 7.50
C LEU A 408 -15.91 16.48 6.24
N ALA A 409 -15.25 15.67 5.41
CA ALA A 409 -15.85 15.14 4.19
C ALA A 409 -17.10 14.30 4.47
N SER A 410 -17.05 13.46 5.52
CA SER A 410 -18.17 12.60 5.91
C SER A 410 -19.37 13.41 6.42
N ARG A 411 -19.13 14.43 7.27
CA ARG A 411 -20.19 15.28 7.82
C ARG A 411 -20.85 16.15 6.76
N LEU A 412 -20.05 16.73 5.85
CA LEU A 412 -20.60 17.49 4.71
C LEU A 412 -21.50 16.61 3.84
N GLN A 413 -21.05 15.39 3.50
CA GLN A 413 -21.85 14.49 2.68
C GLN A 413 -23.13 14.03 3.41
N ALA A 414 -23.07 13.76 4.72
CA ALA A 414 -24.26 13.41 5.51
C ALA A 414 -25.29 14.56 5.57
N GLN A 415 -24.85 15.81 5.47
CA GLN A 415 -25.71 16.99 5.36
C GLN A 415 -26.10 17.35 3.92
N ASN A 416 -25.74 16.51 2.94
CA ASN A 416 -25.93 16.77 1.50
C ASN A 416 -25.29 18.11 1.05
N CYS A 417 -24.19 18.50 1.70
CA CYS A 417 -23.45 19.71 1.42
C CYS A 417 -22.29 19.43 0.46
N HIS A 418 -22.30 20.13 -0.67
CA HIS A 418 -21.34 19.93 -1.77
C HIS A 418 -20.24 20.99 -1.81
N PHE A 419 -19.96 21.69 -0.72
CA PHE A 419 -18.92 22.75 -0.73
C PHE A 419 -17.52 22.20 -1.03
N PRO A 420 -16.71 22.83 -1.89
CA PRO A 420 -15.32 22.42 -2.12
C PRO A 420 -14.50 22.51 -0.83
N ILE A 421 -13.60 21.56 -0.61
CA ILE A 421 -12.78 21.46 0.59
C ILE A 421 -11.36 21.90 0.26
N LEU A 422 -10.85 22.90 1.00
CA LEU A 422 -9.44 23.25 1.00
C LEU A 422 -8.70 22.39 2.03
N LEU A 423 -7.70 21.62 1.56
CA LEU A 423 -6.83 20.83 2.43
C LEU A 423 -5.65 21.68 2.93
N LYS A 424 -5.32 21.53 4.21
CA LYS A 424 -4.16 22.10 4.89
C LYS A 424 -3.28 20.97 5.38
N ASP A 425 -1.98 21.22 5.40
CA ASP A 425 -0.95 20.32 5.94
C ASP A 425 -0.88 20.40 7.48
N THR A 426 -1.32 21.51 8.08
CA THR A 426 -1.41 21.68 9.54
C THR A 426 -2.59 22.56 9.94
N PHE A 427 -3.00 22.41 11.21
CA PHE A 427 -3.98 23.29 11.87
C PHE A 427 -3.35 24.20 12.92
N HIS A 428 -2.01 24.20 13.04
CA HIS A 428 -1.25 25.04 13.96
C HIS A 428 -0.14 25.82 13.22
N PRO A 429 -0.51 26.76 12.33
CA PRO A 429 0.44 27.43 11.44
C PRO A 429 1.47 28.32 12.15
N GLU A 430 1.19 28.76 13.38
CA GLU A 430 2.11 29.58 14.18
C GLU A 430 3.17 28.77 14.94
N SER A 431 3.01 27.44 15.01
CA SER A 431 4.07 26.55 15.50
C SER A 431 5.05 26.29 14.36
N GLU A 432 6.35 26.53 14.56
CA GLU A 432 7.38 26.18 13.56
C GLU A 432 7.23 24.70 13.17
N MET A 433 6.62 24.43 12.02
CA MET A 433 6.67 23.09 11.46
C MET A 433 8.09 22.83 10.99
N ALA A 434 8.66 21.71 11.41
CA ALA A 434 9.81 21.15 10.73
C ALA A 434 9.42 20.91 9.26
N SER A 435 10.25 21.38 8.32
CA SER A 435 10.03 21.25 6.87
C SER A 435 9.81 19.81 6.38
N SER A 436 10.08 18.81 7.22
CA SER A 436 9.88 17.39 6.97
C SER A 436 8.41 16.93 6.99
N ALA A 437 7.46 17.76 7.43
CA ALA A 437 6.04 17.40 7.51
C ALA A 437 5.19 17.87 6.30
N ALA A 438 5.77 18.65 5.38
CA ALA A 438 5.03 19.41 4.36
C ALA A 438 4.81 18.67 3.01
N LEU A 439 5.10 17.37 2.92
CA LEU A 439 5.17 16.65 1.64
C LEU A 439 4.46 15.29 1.64
N LEU A 440 3.21 15.22 2.10
CA LEU A 440 2.31 14.09 1.82
C LEU A 440 0.92 14.53 1.38
#